data_AF-A0A256FCV8-F1
#
_entry.id   AF-A0A256FCV8-F1
#
_cell.length_a   1.000
_cell.length_b   1.000
_cell.length_c   1.000
_cell.angle_alpha   90.00
_cell.angle_beta   90.00
_cell.angle_gamma   90.00
#
_symmetry.space_group_name_H-M   'P 1'
#
loop_
_entity.id
_entity.type
_entity.pdbx_description
1 polymer ?
#
loop_
_entity_poly.entity_id
_entity_poly.type
_entity_poly.pdbx_seq_one_letter_code
_entity_poly.pdbx_strand_id
1 'polypeptide(L)' 'MGDSYLRKLLVVGATAVLRHAIRAQTRTGQWLRHLLERKPSRLVSVALANKTARIVWAVMSKKEAYNAA' A
#
# COMPACT_ATOMS: atom_id res chain seq x y z
N MET A 1 19.99 6.62 -3.76
CA MET A 1 19.23 6.43 -2.50
C MET A 1 17.92 7.20 -2.62
N GLY A 2 16.77 6.59 -2.29
CA GLY A 2 15.47 7.28 -2.34
C GLY A 2 15.14 8.05 -1.06
N ASP A 3 14.19 8.99 -1.14
CA ASP A 3 13.78 9.85 -0.02
C ASP A 3 13.24 9.03 1.18
N SER A 4 13.86 9.23 2.36
CA SER A 4 13.52 8.53 3.59
C SER A 4 12.25 9.05 4.27
N TYR A 5 11.99 10.35 4.14
CA TYR A 5 10.80 11.00 4.65
C TYR A 5 9.56 10.55 3.87
N LEU A 6 9.65 10.54 2.54
CA LEU A 6 8.56 10.05 1.68
C LEU A 6 8.21 8.60 1.99
N ARG A 7 9.21 7.74 2.18
CA ARG A 7 8.99 6.34 2.58
C ARG A 7 8.28 6.24 3.93
N LYS A 8 8.65 7.08 4.89
CA LYS A 8 8.00 7.15 6.21
C LYS A 8 6.53 7.52 6.06
N LEU A 9 6.22 8.56 5.27
CA LEU A 9 4.85 8.99 5.00
C LEU A 9 4.01 7.88 4.35
N LEU A 10 4.57 7.18 3.37
CA LEU A 10 3.88 6.06 2.70
C LEU A 10 3.55 4.92 3.69
N VAL A 11 4.46 4.59 4.62
CA VAL A 11 4.20 3.54 5.62
C VAL A 11 3.16 3.98 6.67
N VAL A 12 3.19 5.25 7.09
CA VAL A 12 2.19 5.79 8.01
C VAL A 12 0.80 5.78 7.35
N GLY A 13 0.70 6.26 6.11
CA GLY A 13 -0.54 6.21 5.33
C GLY A 13 -1.04 4.79 5.10
N ALA A 14 -0.16 3.86 4.71
CA ALA A 14 -0.50 2.45 4.53
C ALA A 14 -1.01 1.81 5.82
N THR A 15 -0.50 2.21 6.99
CA THR A 15 -1.00 1.71 8.28
C THR A 15 -2.44 2.18 8.55
N ALA A 16 -2.78 3.42 8.19
CA ALA A 16 -4.16 3.90 8.25
C ALA A 16 -5.07 3.15 7.28
N VAL A 17 -4.64 2.97 6.03
CA VAL A 17 -5.37 2.22 5.00
C VAL A 17 -5.58 0.77 5.43
N LEU A 18 -4.57 0.10 5.98
CA LEU A 18 -4.66 -1.28 6.44
C LEU A 18 -5.78 -1.46 7.46
N ARG A 19 -5.86 -0.57 8.46
CA ARG A 19 -6.91 -0.62 9.50
C ARG A 19 -8.33 -0.53 8.92
N HIS A 20 -8.52 0.26 7.88
CA HIS A 20 -9.81 0.41 7.22
C HIS A 20 -10.09 -0.72 6.22
N ALA A 21 -9.12 -1.06 5.37
CA ALA A 21 -9.27 -1.99 4.26
C ALA A 21 -9.53 -3.44 4.71
N ILE A 22 -9.04 -3.86 5.88
CA ILE A 22 -9.33 -5.20 6.42
C ILE A 22 -10.81 -5.39 6.77
N ARG A 23 -11.54 -4.30 7.03
CA ARG A 23 -12.98 -4.31 7.34
C ARG A 23 -13.84 -4.20 6.08
N ALA A 24 -13.26 -3.79 4.96
CA ALA A 24 -13.98 -3.60 3.71
C ALA A 24 -14.02 -4.90 2.89
N GLN A 25 -15.15 -5.16 2.21
CA GLN A 25 -15.30 -6.28 1.27
C GLN A 25 -14.74 -5.94 -0.13
N THR A 26 -13.46 -5.56 -0.19
CA THR A 26 -12.76 -5.23 -1.44
C THR A 26 -11.69 -6.27 -1.77
N ARG A 27 -11.28 -6.36 -3.05
CA ARG A 27 -10.15 -7.22 -3.48
C ARG A 27 -8.87 -6.92 -2.70
N THR A 28 -8.59 -5.64 -2.45
CA THR A 28 -7.46 -5.21 -1.62
C THR A 28 -7.62 -5.65 -0.17
N GLY A 29 -8.82 -5.53 0.41
CA GLY A 29 -9.12 -6.00 1.75
C GLY A 29 -8.94 -7.51 1.92
N GLN A 30 -9.36 -8.31 0.93
CA GLN A 30 -9.14 -9.75 0.90
C GLN A 30 -7.64 -10.10 0.84
N TRP A 31 -6.89 -9.44 -0.05
CA TRP A 31 -5.43 -9.64 -0.16
C TRP A 31 -4.69 -9.28 1.14
N LEU A 32 -5.07 -8.18 1.79
CA LEU A 32 -4.46 -7.76 3.06
C LEU A 32 -4.78 -8.72 4.20
N ARG A 33 -6.02 -9.23 4.29
CA ARG A 33 -6.40 -10.26 5.28
C ARG A 33 -5.56 -11.53 5.12
N HIS A 34 -5.41 -12.01 3.89
CA HIS A 34 -4.58 -13.18 3.60
C HIS A 34 -3.09 -12.97 3.98
N LEU A 35 -2.57 -11.77 3.80
CA LEU A 35 -1.22 -11.42 4.23
C LEU A 35 -1.08 -11.41 5.76
N LEU A 36 -2.09 -10.91 6.47
CA LEU A 36 -2.12 -10.88 7.93
C LEU A 36 -2.19 -12.26 8.57
N GLU A 37 -2.74 -13.27 7.88
CA GLU A 37 -2.69 -14.67 8.33
C GLU A 37 -1.25 -15.19 8.45
N ARG A 38 -0.31 -14.62 7.70
CA ARG A 38 1.07 -15.13 7.57
C ARG A 38 2.14 -14.18 8.11
N LYS A 39 1.82 -12.90 8.29
CA LYS A 39 2.79 -11.83 8.62
C LYS A 39 2.20 -10.82 9.61
N PRO A 40 3.03 -10.27 10.52
CA PRO A 40 2.61 -9.21 11.43
C PRO A 40 2.20 -7.94 10.69
N SER A 41 1.27 -7.19 11.29
CA SER A 41 0.66 -5.98 10.71
C SER A 41 1.67 -4.96 10.19
N ARG A 42 2.78 -4.75 10.90
CA ARG A 42 3.83 -3.81 10.49
C ARG A 42 4.47 -4.19 9.15
N LEU A 43 4.71 -5.48 8.90
CA LEU A 43 5.24 -5.96 7.62
C LEU A 43 4.20 -5.83 6.51
N VAL A 44 2.93 -6.07 6.83
CA VAL A 44 1.83 -5.90 5.86
C VAL A 44 1.66 -4.42 5.49
N SER A 45 1.75 -3.49 6.44
CA SER A 45 1.75 -2.04 6.15
C SER A 45 2.89 -1.64 5.23
N VAL A 46 4.10 -2.18 5.44
CA VAL A 46 5.25 -1.90 4.57
C VAL A 46 5.04 -2.50 3.17
N ALA A 47 4.48 -3.70 3.07
CA ALA A 47 4.16 -4.31 1.78
C ALA A 47 3.12 -3.49 1.00
N LEU A 48 2.08 -2.98 1.69
CA LEU A 48 1.09 -2.09 1.11
C LEU A 48 1.74 -0.77 0.65
N ALA A 49 2.59 -0.16 1.47
CA ALA A 49 3.33 1.05 1.10
C ALA A 49 4.20 0.85 -0.15
N ASN A 50 4.89 -0.29 -0.26
CA ASN A 50 5.69 -0.65 -1.43
C ASN A 50 4.81 -0.83 -2.68
N LYS A 51 3.66 -1.52 -2.55
CA LYS A 51 2.69 -1.65 -3.64
C LYS A 51 2.23 -0.27 -4.14
N THR A 52 1.87 0.63 -3.23
CA THR A 52 1.47 2.00 -3.56
C THR A 52 2.61 2.79 -4.21
N ALA A 53 3.84 2.68 -3.71
CA ALA A 53 5.00 3.34 -4.29
C ALA A 53 5.23 2.93 -5.75
N ARG A 54 5.06 1.64 -6.08
CA ARG A 54 5.17 1.14 -7.45
C ARG A 54 4.07 1.68 -8.36
N ILE A 55 2.84 1.81 -7.86
CA ILE A 55 1.73 2.44 -8.60
C ILE A 55 2.07 3.90 -8.89
N VAL A 56 2.49 4.67 -7.87
CA VAL A 56 2.89 6.07 -8.04
C VAL A 56 4.01 6.19 -9.06
N TRP A 57 5.04 5.35 -8.97
CA TRP A 57 6.14 5.34 -9.94
C TRP A 57 5.67 5.05 -11.36
N ALA A 58 4.80 4.06 -11.56
CA ALA A 58 4.27 3.74 -12.89
C ALA A 58 3.46 4.90 -13.47
N VAL A 59 2.57 5.50 -12.68
CA VAL A 59 1.76 6.67 -13.05
C VAL A 59 2.66 7.85 -13.45
N MET A 60 3.63 8.18 -12.61
CA MET A 60 4.54 9.31 -12.86
C MET A 60 5.47 9.06 -14.05
N SER A 61 6.01 7.85 -14.19
CA SER A 61 6.97 7.52 -15.27
C SER A 61 6.30 7.47 -16.63
N LYS A 62 5.05 7.00 -16.70
CA LYS A 62 4.27 6.95 -17.94
C LYS A 62 3.55 8.26 -18.26
N LYS A 63 3.51 9.22 -17.32
CA LYS A 63 2.72 10.46 -17.41
C LYS A 63 1.23 10.19 -17.71
N GLU A 64 0.73 9.06 -17.22
CA GLU A 64 -0.67 8.64 -17.38
C GLU A 64 -1.47 9.05 -16.14
N ALA A 65 -2.78 9.25 -16.31
CA ALA A 65 -3.67 9.42 -15.16
C ALA A 65 -3.76 8.10 -14.37
N TYR A 66 -3.94 8.19 -13.05
CA TYR A 66 -4.19 7.02 -12.23
C TYR A 66 -5.48 6.31 -12.69
N ASN A 67 -5.37 5.02 -12.99
CA ASN A 67 -6.48 4.17 -13.34
C ASN A 67 -6.72 3.13 -12.22
N ALA A 68 -7.92 3.10 -11.67
CA ALA A 68 -8.32 2.19 -10.60
C ALA A 68 -8.92 0.86 -11.10
N ALA A 69 -9.05 0.71 -12.43
CA ALA A 69 -9.71 -0.42 -13.09
C ALA A 69 -8.91 -1.73 -13.04
#